data_AF-I2GLQ8-F1
#
_entry.id   AF-I2GLQ8-F1
#
_cell.length_a   1.000
_cell.length_b   1.000
_cell.length_c   1.000
_cell.angle_alpha   90.00
_cell.angle_beta   90.00
_cell.angle_gamma   90.00
#
_symmetry.space_group_name_H-M   'P 1'
#
loop_
_entity.id
_entity.type
_entity.pdbx_description
1 polymer ?
#
loop_
_entity_poly.entity_id
_entity_poly.type
_entity_poly.pdbx_seq_one_letter_code
_entity_poly.pdbx_strand_id
1 'polypeptide(L)'
;MFNSAKKSPPNHSKTAQSASTTTSERKPILSIIKDIQRQTRRQYSAEEKIRIVLEGLQGEQSVAEICRRAGLNANIYYRWIGPIPMIQATTGE
;
A
#
# COMPACT_ATOMS: atom_id res chain seq x y z
N MET A 1 -7.65 -8.51 -65.78
CA MET A 1 -8.87 -8.17 -65.01
C MET A 1 -8.52 -8.30 -63.52
N PHE A 2 -9.12 -7.46 -62.68
CA PHE A 2 -8.62 -6.93 -61.41
C PHE A 2 -8.16 -7.92 -60.32
N ASN A 3 -7.08 -7.54 -59.63
CA ASN A 3 -6.61 -8.08 -58.34
C ASN A 3 -7.56 -7.68 -57.20
N SER A 4 -7.71 -8.55 -56.19
CA SER A 4 -8.17 -8.22 -54.83
C SER A 4 -7.95 -9.40 -53.88
N ALA A 5 -7.63 -9.29 -52.60
CA ALA A 5 -6.89 -8.30 -51.82
C ALA A 5 -6.59 -9.00 -50.47
N LYS A 6 -5.38 -8.78 -49.95
CA LYS A 6 -4.86 -9.30 -48.69
C LYS A 6 -5.53 -8.62 -47.48
N LYS A 7 -5.60 -9.31 -46.33
CA LYS A 7 -5.43 -8.63 -45.03
C LYS A 7 -4.72 -9.52 -44.01
N SER A 8 -3.41 -9.34 -43.93
CA SER A 8 -2.55 -9.84 -42.85
C SER A 8 -2.70 -8.93 -41.61
N PRO A 9 -2.51 -9.46 -40.39
CA PRO A 9 -2.59 -8.70 -39.15
C PRO A 9 -1.45 -7.68 -39.01
N PRO A 10 -1.65 -6.60 -38.22
CA PRO A 10 -0.70 -5.51 -38.13
C PRO A 10 0.60 -5.91 -37.42
N ASN A 11 1.68 -5.51 -38.07
CA ASN A 11 3.08 -5.57 -37.69
C ASN A 11 3.37 -4.51 -36.60
N HIS A 12 3.86 -4.92 -35.44
CA HIS A 12 4.51 -3.99 -34.51
C HIS A 12 5.97 -3.81 -34.95
N SER A 13 6.19 -2.69 -35.63
CA SER A 13 7.48 -2.22 -36.16
C SER A 13 8.56 -2.05 -35.09
N LYS A 14 9.77 -2.55 -35.41
CA LYS A 14 11.09 -2.25 -34.83
C LYS A 14 11.32 -0.76 -34.59
N THR A 15 12.21 -0.40 -33.66
CA THR A 15 13.30 0.57 -33.92
C THR A 15 14.47 0.35 -32.95
N ALA A 16 15.69 0.26 -33.50
CA ALA A 16 16.96 0.37 -32.80
C ALA A 16 17.37 1.85 -32.71
N GLN A 17 17.83 2.32 -31.56
CA GLN A 17 18.58 3.59 -31.44
C GLN A 17 19.74 3.46 -30.45
N SER A 18 20.82 4.13 -30.80
CA SER A 18 22.21 3.98 -30.40
C SER A 18 22.67 5.03 -29.37
N ALA A 19 23.69 4.67 -28.59
CA ALA A 19 24.75 5.47 -27.94
C ALA A 19 24.54 6.94 -27.46
N SER A 20 24.89 7.13 -26.17
CA SER A 20 25.65 8.24 -25.53
C SER A 20 24.95 9.25 -24.59
N THR A 21 25.50 9.27 -23.36
CA THR A 21 25.73 10.38 -22.40
C THR A 21 24.58 10.96 -21.55
N THR A 22 24.80 10.81 -20.22
CA THR A 22 24.22 11.52 -19.05
C THR A 22 22.70 11.64 -18.97
N THR A 23 22.03 10.96 -18.02
CA THR A 23 20.85 11.45 -17.26
C THR A 23 20.28 10.35 -16.34
N SER A 24 20.10 10.71 -15.06
CA SER A 24 19.34 10.05 -13.98
C SER A 24 18.25 9.05 -14.41
N GLU A 25 18.26 7.85 -13.80
CA GLU A 25 17.26 6.77 -13.95
C GLU A 25 15.82 7.30 -13.84
N ARG A 26 15.11 7.43 -14.97
CA ARG A 26 13.65 7.61 -14.94
C ARG A 26 12.99 6.29 -14.61
N LYS A 27 12.72 6.10 -13.31
CA LYS A 27 11.86 5.02 -12.80
C LYS A 27 10.54 4.94 -13.61
N PRO A 28 10.04 3.75 -13.96
CA PRO A 28 8.78 3.60 -14.68
C PRO A 28 7.62 4.24 -13.88
N ILE A 29 6.64 4.83 -14.57
CA ILE A 29 5.51 5.54 -13.93
C ILE A 29 4.80 4.66 -12.88
N LEU A 30 4.66 3.36 -13.14
CA LEU A 30 4.08 2.40 -12.20
C LEU A 30 4.88 2.28 -10.88
N SER A 31 6.22 2.38 -10.92
CA SER A 31 7.02 2.35 -9.70
C SER A 31 6.94 3.67 -8.93
N ILE A 32 6.82 4.81 -9.63
CA ILE A 32 6.56 6.11 -9.00
C ILE A 32 5.21 6.12 -8.29
N ILE A 33 4.15 5.58 -8.92
CA ILE A 33 2.82 5.45 -8.29
C ILE A 33 2.89 4.57 -7.03
N LYS A 34 3.61 3.44 -7.09
CA LYS A 34 3.82 2.57 -5.92
C LYS A 34 4.61 3.26 -4.81
N ASP A 35 5.64 4.04 -5.17
CA ASP A 35 6.44 4.82 -4.24
C ASP A 35 5.59 5.91 -3.57
N ILE A 36 4.78 6.65 -4.33
CA ILE A 36 3.83 7.65 -3.81
C ILE A 36 2.84 6.98 -2.87
N GLN A 37 2.20 5.88 -3.28
CA GLN A 37 1.24 5.15 -2.44
C GLN A 37 1.87 4.66 -1.13
N ARG A 38 3.13 4.21 -1.17
CA ARG A 38 3.88 3.81 0.03
C ARG A 38 4.13 5.02 0.93
N GLN A 39 4.51 6.16 0.35
CA GLN A 39 4.82 7.39 1.07
C GLN A 39 3.58 8.03 1.70
N THR A 40 2.42 7.96 1.01
CA THR A 40 1.14 8.50 1.49
C THR A 40 0.42 7.56 2.47
N ARG A 41 0.94 6.35 2.72
CA ARG A 41 0.37 5.46 3.74
C ARG A 41 0.56 6.08 5.11
N ARG A 42 -0.55 6.23 5.84
CA ARG A 42 -0.54 6.68 7.23
C ARG A 42 0.33 5.73 8.07
N GLN A 43 1.38 6.29 8.67
CA GLN A 43 2.23 5.58 9.61
C GLN A 43 1.68 5.87 11.01
N TYR A 44 1.41 4.81 11.76
CA TYR A 44 1.02 4.90 13.18
C TYR A 44 2.24 4.58 14.03
N SER A 45 2.60 5.49 14.94
CA SER A 45 3.67 5.23 15.91
C SER A 45 3.27 4.11 16.88
N ALA A 46 4.22 3.58 17.64
CA ALA A 46 3.90 2.57 18.65
C ALA A 46 2.94 3.13 19.72
N GLU A 47 3.16 4.37 20.14
CA GLU A 47 2.37 5.09 21.13
C GLU A 47 0.93 5.30 20.64
N GLU A 48 0.75 5.70 19.38
CA GLU A 48 -0.57 5.91 18.80
C GLU A 48 -1.33 4.59 18.65
N LYS A 49 -0.65 3.51 18.24
CA LYS A 49 -1.22 2.15 18.21
C LYS A 49 -1.70 1.71 19.59
N ILE A 50 -0.86 1.87 20.61
CA ILE A 50 -1.17 1.49 21.99
C ILE A 50 -2.39 2.28 22.49
N ARG A 51 -2.44 3.60 22.26
CA ARG A 51 -3.56 4.44 22.67
C ARG A 51 -4.89 3.98 22.06
N ILE A 52 -4.91 3.72 20.75
CA ILE A 52 -6.10 3.28 20.01
C ILE A 52 -6.56 1.90 20.49
N VAL A 53 -5.63 0.96 20.70
CA VAL A 53 -5.96 -0.39 21.15
C VAL A 53 -6.52 -0.37 22.57
N LEU A 54 -5.90 0.39 23.48
CA LEU A 54 -6.37 0.53 24.86
C LEU A 54 -7.78 1.13 24.93
N GLU A 55 -8.06 2.18 24.18
CA GLU A 55 -9.41 2.80 24.12
C GLU A 55 -10.47 1.80 23.65
N GLY A 56 -10.12 0.90 22.71
CA GLY A 56 -11.04 -0.13 22.25
C GLY A 56 -11.18 -1.35 23.16
N LEU A 57 -10.14 -1.67 23.96
CA LEU A 57 -10.23 -2.69 25.01
C LEU A 57 -11.01 -2.21 26.24
N GLN A 58 -10.96 -0.89 26.52
CA GLN A 58 -11.69 -0.27 27.62
C GLN A 58 -13.22 -0.32 27.43
N GLY A 59 -13.69 -0.42 26.18
CA GLY A 59 -15.10 -0.70 25.87
C GLY A 59 -16.07 0.48 26.04
N GLU A 60 -15.57 1.70 26.30
CA GLU A 60 -16.40 2.91 26.43
C GLU A 60 -17.01 3.37 25.10
N GLN A 61 -16.30 3.16 23.99
CA GLN A 61 -16.74 3.48 22.65
C GLN A 61 -16.65 2.23 21.77
N SER A 62 -17.54 2.12 20.78
CA SER A 62 -17.43 1.04 19.79
C SER A 62 -16.11 1.15 19.03
N VAL A 63 -15.50 0.00 18.71
CA VAL A 63 -14.29 -0.07 17.87
C VAL A 63 -14.44 0.74 16.58
N ALA A 64 -15.65 0.76 15.98
CA ALA A 64 -15.93 1.53 14.78
C ALA A 64 -15.81 3.05 15.00
N GLU A 65 -16.25 3.55 16.16
CA GLU A 65 -16.15 4.96 16.58
C GLU A 65 -14.67 5.38 16.68
N ILE A 66 -13.90 4.57 17.40
CA ILE A 66 -12.48 4.80 17.66
C ILE A 66 -11.68 4.78 16.36
N CYS A 67 -11.96 3.81 15.47
CA CYS A 67 -11.34 3.71 14.15
C CYS A 67 -11.63 4.94 13.28
N ARG A 68 -12.88 5.44 13.26
CA ARG A 68 -13.23 6.66 12.52
C ARG A 68 -12.45 7.88 13.01
N ARG A 69 -12.40 8.10 14.32
CA ARG A 69 -11.69 9.23 14.94
C ARG A 69 -10.18 9.16 14.72
N ALA A 70 -9.60 7.97 14.74
CA ALA A 70 -8.18 7.74 14.49
C ALA A 70 -7.79 7.79 12.99
N GLY A 71 -8.77 7.83 12.07
CA GLY A 71 -8.52 7.72 10.63
C GLY A 71 -8.03 6.32 10.22
N LEU A 72 -8.38 5.32 11.01
CA LEU A 72 -7.92 3.94 10.91
C LEU A 72 -9.02 3.05 10.35
N ASN A 73 -8.63 2.08 9.52
CA ASN A 73 -9.54 1.03 9.08
C ASN A 73 -9.64 -0.06 10.15
N ALA A 74 -10.85 -0.50 10.50
CA ALA A 74 -11.10 -1.54 11.51
C ALA A 74 -10.26 -2.82 11.26
N ASN A 75 -9.99 -3.17 10.00
CA ASN A 75 -9.14 -4.32 9.67
C ASN A 75 -7.70 -4.18 10.22
N ILE A 76 -7.18 -2.95 10.33
CA ILE A 76 -5.86 -2.68 10.92
C ILE A 76 -5.93 -2.86 12.44
N TYR A 77 -7.01 -2.41 13.08
CA TYR A 77 -7.22 -2.53 14.53
C TYR A 77 -7.20 -3.99 14.98
N TYR A 78 -7.98 -4.86 14.33
CA TYR A 78 -8.00 -6.28 14.66
C TYR A 78 -6.65 -6.96 14.39
N ARG A 79 -5.90 -6.52 13.37
CA ARG A 79 -4.52 -6.99 13.13
C ARG A 79 -3.55 -6.62 14.26
N TRP A 80 -3.76 -5.49 14.94
CA TRP A 80 -2.93 -5.08 16.07
C TRP A 80 -3.28 -5.84 17.35
N ILE A 81 -4.51 -6.32 17.49
CA ILE A 81 -4.96 -7.12 18.64
C ILE A 81 -4.44 -8.56 18.59
N GLY A 82 -4.13 -9.09 17.40
CA GLY A 82 -3.73 -10.49 17.21
C GLY A 82 -2.57 -10.94 18.11
N PRO A 83 -1.36 -10.37 17.97
CA PRO A 83 -0.30 -10.53 18.97
C PRO A 83 -0.10 -9.19 19.67
N ILE A 84 -0.73 -8.99 20.82
CA ILE A 84 -0.27 -7.97 21.75
C ILE A 84 0.80 -8.64 22.63
N PRO A 85 2.10 -8.57 22.29
CA PRO A 85 3.17 -9.11 23.14
C PRO A 85 3.23 -8.42 24.52
N MET A 86 2.52 -7.31 24.69
CA MET A 86 2.61 -6.45 25.88
C MET A 86 1.65 -6.85 27.02
N ILE A 87 0.58 -7.61 26.76
CA ILE A 87 -0.37 -8.06 27.81
C ILE A 87 0.01 -9.45 28.37
N GLN A 88 0.82 -10.22 27.64
CA GLN A 88 1.32 -11.52 28.13
C GLN A 88 2.51 -11.37 29.10
N ALA A 89 3.19 -10.23 29.13
CA ALA A 89 4.37 -10.01 29.98
C ALA A 89 4.04 -9.75 31.47
N THR A 90 2.75 -9.67 31.84
CA THR A 90 2.32 -9.44 33.23
C THR A 90 1.61 -10.64 33.86
N THR A 91 1.51 -11.78 33.18
CA THR A 91 1.09 -13.04 33.81
C THR A 91 2.34 -13.85 34.10
N GLY A 92 3.01 -13.47 35.20
CA GLY A 92 4.03 -14.31 35.82
C GLY A 92 3.33 -15.39 36.64
N GLU A 93 3.49 -16.63 36.22
CA GLU A 93 3.57 -17.82 37.08
C GLU A 93 4.91 -18.51 36.82
#